data_AF-A0A842QN41-F1
#
_entry.id   AF-A0A842QN41-F1
#
_cell.length_a   1.000
_cell.length_b   1.000
_cell.length_c   1.000
_cell.angle_alpha   90.00
_cell.angle_beta   90.00
_cell.angle_gamma   90.00
#
_symmetry.space_group_name_H-M   'P 1'
#
loop_
_entity.id
_entity.type
_entity.pdbx_description
1 polymer ?
#
loop_
_entity_poly.entity_id
_entity_poly.type
_entity_poly.pdbx_seq_one_letter_code
_entity_poly.pdbx_strand_id
1 'polypeptide(L)'
;MEDAELAEKLLGEIGKKKDLGSKRTKDLLDTLSSSRITSLKEAISEIQSQIEFRENLHKEMLDSIEELKSTINNMTPPMTAENAKVIVEFQKKLVAAEEMKINEKLNCFRDIAQLKKELREWIREFRDKENRASLLGDLLSD
;
A
#
# COMPACT_ATOMS: atom_id res chain seq x y z
N MET A 1 -64.97 -11.45 21.72
CA MET A 1 -63.74 -12.18 22.13
C MET A 1 -62.87 -12.45 20.92
N GLU A 2 -63.43 -12.90 19.79
CA GLU A 2 -62.67 -13.18 18.54
C GLU A 2 -61.93 -11.96 17.96
N ASP A 3 -62.48 -10.74 18.05
CA ASP A 3 -61.83 -9.54 17.50
C ASP A 3 -60.56 -9.10 18.26
N ALA A 4 -60.48 -9.40 19.56
CA ALA A 4 -59.31 -9.07 20.38
C ALA A 4 -58.14 -10.03 20.10
N GLU A 5 -58.46 -11.31 19.89
CA GLU A 5 -57.48 -12.36 19.58
C GLU A 5 -56.89 -12.18 18.17
N LEU A 6 -57.70 -11.72 17.21
CA LEU A 6 -57.26 -11.38 15.85
C LEU A 6 -56.32 -10.16 15.84
N ALA A 7 -56.63 -9.13 16.64
CA ALA A 7 -55.80 -7.93 16.77
C ALA A 7 -54.43 -8.23 17.40
N GLU A 8 -54.39 -9.09 18.43
CA GLU A 8 -53.15 -9.50 19.10
C GLU A 8 -52.25 -10.33 18.17
N LYS A 9 -52.86 -11.20 17.35
CA LYS A 9 -52.17 -12.01 16.34
C LYS A 9 -51.58 -11.16 15.22
N LEU A 10 -52.33 -10.17 14.73
CA LEU A 10 -51.86 -9.21 13.71
C LEU A 10 -50.73 -8.31 14.24
N LEU A 11 -50.83 -7.82 15.48
CA LEU A 11 -49.77 -7.06 16.12
C LEU A 11 -48.49 -7.90 16.31
N GLY A 12 -48.63 -9.18 16.68
CA GLY A 12 -47.50 -10.11 16.77
C GLY A 12 -46.82 -10.38 15.43
N GLU A 13 -47.58 -10.49 14.34
CA GLU A 13 -47.03 -10.66 12.99
C GLU A 13 -46.36 -9.40 12.44
N ILE A 14 -46.92 -8.21 12.73
CA ILE A 14 -46.32 -6.91 12.38
C ILE A 14 -45.00 -6.71 13.16
N GLY A 15 -44.97 -7.05 14.45
CA GLY A 15 -43.77 -7.02 15.28
C GLY A 15 -42.66 -7.91 14.72
N LYS A 16 -42.97 -9.17 14.40
CA LYS A 16 -42.01 -10.12 13.80
C LYS A 16 -41.48 -9.66 12.44
N LYS A 17 -42.33 -9.09 11.58
CA LYS A 17 -41.89 -8.53 10.28
C LYS A 17 -40.96 -7.33 10.43
N LYS A 18 -41.20 -6.47 11.42
CA LYS A 18 -40.36 -5.29 11.71
C LYS A 18 -38.97 -5.71 12.20
N ASP A 19 -38.92 -6.76 13.03
CA ASP A 19 -37.68 -7.32 13.58
C ASP A 19 -36.85 -8.05 12.52
N LEU A 20 -37.50 -8.80 11.63
CA LEU A 20 -36.87 -9.45 10.46
C LEU A 20 -36.29 -8.44 9.46
N GLY A 21 -36.97 -7.29 9.26
CA GLY A 21 -36.47 -6.20 8.44
C GLY A 21 -35.22 -5.56 9.05
N SER A 22 -35.24 -5.26 10.35
CA SER A 22 -34.11 -4.69 11.10
C SER A 22 -32.87 -5.58 11.04
N LYS A 23 -33.04 -6.89 11.28
CA LYS A 23 -31.93 -7.86 11.28
C LYS A 23 -31.26 -8.00 9.91
N ARG A 24 -32.06 -8.04 8.84
CA ARG A 24 -31.55 -8.15 7.46
C ARG A 24 -30.79 -6.89 7.01
N THR A 25 -31.19 -5.71 7.49
CA THR A 25 -30.48 -4.46 7.25
C THR A 25 -29.16 -4.39 8.01
N LYS A 26 -29.11 -4.90 9.25
CA LYS A 26 -27.87 -4.99 10.05
C LYS A 26 -26.84 -5.92 9.39
N ASP A 27 -27.27 -7.11 8.95
CA ASP A 27 -26.38 -8.07 8.27
C ASP A 27 -25.80 -7.50 6.95
N LEU A 28 -26.59 -6.74 6.19
CA LEU A 28 -26.13 -6.06 4.97
C LEU A 28 -25.15 -4.91 5.26
N LEU A 29 -25.35 -4.18 6.36
CA LEU A 29 -24.45 -3.11 6.78
C LEU A 29 -23.11 -3.66 7.27
N ASP A 30 -23.14 -4.76 8.03
CA ASP A 30 -21.94 -5.43 8.55
C ASP A 30 -21.11 -6.07 7.42
N THR A 31 -21.76 -6.67 6.43
CA THR A 31 -21.06 -7.21 5.25
C THR A 31 -20.46 -6.11 4.36
N LEU A 32 -21.18 -5.00 4.16
CA LEU A 32 -20.65 -3.88 3.37
C LEU A 32 -19.50 -3.15 4.08
N SER A 33 -19.61 -2.95 5.39
CA SER A 33 -18.57 -2.28 6.19
C SER A 33 -17.32 -3.14 6.30
N SER A 34 -17.46 -4.45 6.57
CA SER A 34 -16.35 -5.39 6.61
C SER A 34 -15.65 -5.52 5.27
N SER A 35 -16.37 -5.60 4.15
CA SER A 35 -15.78 -5.64 2.81
C SER A 35 -14.89 -4.43 2.52
N ARG A 36 -15.37 -3.21 2.82
CA ARG A 36 -14.57 -1.98 2.62
C ARG A 36 -13.35 -1.92 3.53
N ILE A 37 -13.50 -2.33 4.79
CA ILE A 37 -12.38 -2.41 5.76
C ILE A 37 -11.33 -3.40 5.26
N THR A 38 -11.74 -4.55 4.73
CA THR A 38 -10.83 -5.55 4.14
C THR A 38 -10.09 -4.99 2.94
N SER A 39 -10.77 -4.32 2.00
CA SER A 39 -10.10 -3.70 0.85
C SER A 39 -9.09 -2.62 1.26
N LEU A 40 -9.36 -1.86 2.32
CA LEU A 40 -8.40 -0.89 2.85
C LEU A 40 -7.18 -1.58 3.49
N LYS A 41 -7.37 -2.70 4.20
CA LYS A 41 -6.26 -3.50 4.73
C LYS A 41 -5.40 -4.07 3.61
N GLU A 42 -6.00 -4.57 2.55
CA GLU A 42 -5.31 -5.06 1.36
C GLU A 42 -4.46 -3.95 0.72
N ALA A 43 -5.03 -2.76 0.49
CA ALA A 43 -4.30 -1.62 -0.07
C ALA A 43 -3.12 -1.18 0.81
N ILE A 44 -3.30 -1.16 2.14
CA ILE A 44 -2.20 -0.86 3.09
C ILE A 44 -1.09 -1.91 2.98
N SER A 45 -1.45 -3.20 2.97
CA SER A 45 -0.51 -4.31 2.86
C SER A 45 0.25 -4.28 1.53
N GLU A 46 -0.43 -3.92 0.44
CA GLU A 46 0.17 -3.79 -0.88
C GLU A 46 1.22 -2.66 -0.89
N ILE A 47 0.89 -1.47 -0.37
CA ILE A 47 1.85 -0.35 -0.32
C ILE A 47 3.06 -0.68 0.55
N GLN A 48 2.86 -1.37 1.67
CA GLN A 48 3.98 -1.85 2.50
C GLN A 48 4.90 -2.78 1.70
N SER A 49 4.32 -3.72 0.95
CA SER A 49 5.07 -4.64 0.08
C SER A 49 5.80 -3.89 -1.03
N GLN A 50 5.19 -2.84 -1.61
CA GLN A 50 5.83 -2.00 -2.63
C GLN A 50 7.02 -1.21 -2.07
N ILE A 51 6.93 -0.71 -0.82
CA ILE A 51 8.06 -0.05 -0.14
C ILE A 51 9.22 -1.03 0.02
N GLU A 52 8.97 -2.22 0.56
CA GLU A 52 10.00 -3.25 0.75
C GLU A 52 10.64 -3.66 -0.58
N PHE A 53 9.83 -3.89 -1.61
CA PHE A 53 10.31 -4.19 -2.95
C PHE A 53 11.20 -3.08 -3.50
N ARG A 54 10.80 -1.80 -3.35
CA ARG A 54 11.59 -0.66 -3.84
C ARG A 54 12.93 -0.52 -3.12
N GLU A 55 12.95 -0.78 -1.81
CA GLU A 55 14.17 -0.78 -1.01
C GLU A 55 15.12 -1.92 -1.40
N ASN A 56 14.59 -3.10 -1.73
CA ASN A 56 15.40 -4.22 -2.21
C ASN A 56 15.96 -3.96 -3.62
N LEU A 57 15.12 -3.48 -4.54
CA LEU A 57 15.55 -3.08 -5.88
C LEU A 57 16.66 -2.02 -5.82
N HIS A 58 16.54 -1.06 -4.89
CA HIS A 58 17.57 -0.05 -4.67
C HIS A 58 18.93 -0.69 -4.33
N LYS A 59 18.95 -1.66 -3.41
CA LYS A 59 20.18 -2.37 -3.02
C LYS A 59 20.78 -3.12 -4.22
N GLU A 60 19.96 -3.90 -4.93
CA GLU A 60 20.40 -4.65 -6.11
C GLU A 60 20.99 -3.73 -7.20
N MET A 61 20.38 -2.56 -7.41
CA MET A 61 20.91 -1.57 -8.35
C MET A 61 22.24 -0.97 -7.90
N LEU A 62 22.39 -0.66 -6.60
CA LEU A 62 23.65 -0.15 -6.07
C LEU A 62 24.77 -1.18 -6.22
N ASP A 63 24.49 -2.44 -5.92
CA ASP A 63 25.46 -3.53 -6.06
C ASP A 63 25.88 -3.71 -7.53
N SER A 64 24.91 -3.73 -8.44
CA SER A 64 25.17 -3.80 -9.89
C SER A 64 26.03 -2.65 -10.41
N ILE A 65 25.83 -1.43 -9.89
CA ILE A 65 26.65 -0.26 -10.27
C ILE A 65 28.08 -0.40 -9.75
N GLU A 66 28.29 -0.92 -8.54
CA GLU A 66 29.64 -1.17 -8.02
C GLU A 66 30.36 -2.28 -8.78
N GLU A 67 29.65 -3.35 -9.16
CA GLU A 67 30.19 -4.40 -10.04
C GLU A 67 30.60 -3.84 -11.41
N LEU A 68 29.78 -2.97 -11.99
CA LEU A 68 30.10 -2.29 -13.25
C LEU A 68 31.37 -1.43 -13.11
N LYS A 69 31.49 -0.65 -12.04
CA LYS A 69 32.68 0.16 -11.76
C LYS A 69 33.93 -0.70 -11.58
N SER A 70 33.83 -1.80 -10.84
CA SER A 70 34.91 -2.78 -10.69
C SER A 70 35.35 -3.33 -12.04
N THR A 71 34.39 -3.72 -12.88
CA THR A 71 34.64 -4.21 -14.25
C THR A 71 35.36 -3.16 -15.10
N ILE A 72 34.89 -1.90 -15.07
CA ILE A 72 35.54 -0.79 -15.78
C ILE A 72 36.99 -0.61 -15.31
N ASN A 73 37.23 -0.58 -14.00
CA ASN A 73 38.57 -0.42 -13.45
C ASN A 73 39.50 -1.57 -13.88
N ASN A 74 39.00 -2.81 -13.86
CA ASN A 74 39.77 -3.99 -14.27
C ASN A 74 40.08 -4.01 -15.78
N MET A 75 39.22 -3.40 -16.61
CA MET A 75 39.42 -3.27 -18.05
C MET A 75 40.23 -2.02 -18.45
N THR A 76 40.52 -1.12 -17.51
CA THR A 76 41.22 0.14 -17.81
C THR A 76 42.69 -0.15 -18.11
N PRO A 77 43.21 0.21 -19.30
CA PRO A 77 44.60 -0.04 -19.65
C PRO A 77 45.56 0.87 -18.87
N PRO A 78 46.85 0.53 -18.77
CA PRO A 78 47.84 1.37 -18.10
C PRO A 78 47.98 2.72 -18.80
N MET A 79 48.26 3.77 -18.00
CA MET A 79 48.40 5.14 -18.47
C MET A 79 49.66 5.30 -19.33
N THR A 80 49.45 5.31 -20.65
CA THR A 80 50.47 5.57 -21.67
C THR A 80 49.96 6.64 -22.64
N ALA A 81 50.87 7.30 -23.36
CA ALA A 81 50.49 8.30 -24.37
C ALA A 81 49.58 7.71 -25.46
N GLU A 82 49.77 6.43 -25.81
CA GLU A 82 48.96 5.69 -26.79
C GLU A 82 47.55 5.41 -26.28
N ASN A 83 47.39 5.13 -24.98
CA ASN A 83 46.11 4.79 -24.36
C ASN A 83 45.33 5.99 -23.82
N ALA A 84 45.89 7.20 -23.86
CA ALA A 84 45.32 8.39 -23.20
C ALA A 84 43.85 8.63 -23.58
N LYS A 85 43.49 8.50 -24.87
CA LYS A 85 42.09 8.66 -25.33
C LYS A 85 41.17 7.60 -24.76
N VAL A 86 41.62 6.33 -24.74
CA VAL A 86 40.84 5.20 -24.23
C VAL A 86 40.60 5.35 -22.73
N ILE A 87 41.61 5.81 -21.98
CA ILE A 87 41.51 6.04 -20.53
C ILE A 87 40.51 7.14 -20.21
N VAL A 88 40.52 8.24 -20.98
CA VAL A 88 39.52 9.30 -20.84
C VAL A 88 38.09 8.76 -21.04
N GLU A 89 37.88 7.85 -21.99
CA GLU A 89 36.57 7.21 -22.18
C GLU A 89 36.17 6.30 -21.01
N PHE A 90 37.10 5.55 -20.42
CA PHE A 90 36.82 4.79 -19.19
C PHE A 90 36.50 5.69 -18.00
N GLN A 91 37.22 6.81 -17.84
CA GLN A 91 36.93 7.80 -16.80
C GLN A 91 35.53 8.41 -16.96
N LYS A 92 35.13 8.75 -18.20
CA LYS A 92 33.76 9.21 -18.47
C LYS A 92 32.71 8.16 -18.06
N LYS A 93 32.97 6.88 -18.34
CA LYS A 93 32.06 5.79 -17.94
C LYS A 93 31.98 5.64 -16.42
N LEU A 94 33.08 5.81 -15.70
CA LEU A 94 33.07 5.82 -14.23
C LEU A 94 32.24 6.99 -13.67
N VAL A 95 32.40 8.19 -14.24
CA VAL A 95 31.57 9.34 -13.87
C VAL A 95 30.09 9.07 -14.13
N ALA A 96 29.75 8.51 -15.30
CA ALA A 96 28.37 8.14 -15.62
C ALA A 96 27.80 7.09 -14.64
N ALA A 97 28.61 6.13 -14.19
CA ALA A 97 28.19 5.16 -13.18
C ALA A 97 27.89 5.82 -11.82
N GLU A 98 28.70 6.79 -11.40
CA GLU A 98 28.42 7.58 -10.19
C GLU A 98 27.17 8.46 -10.34
N GLU A 99 26.95 9.06 -11.50
CA GLU A 99 25.71 9.79 -11.79
C GLU A 99 24.48 8.87 -11.70
N MET A 100 24.56 7.65 -12.23
CA MET A 100 23.50 6.64 -12.09
C MET A 100 23.24 6.31 -10.61
N LYS A 101 24.29 6.14 -9.81
CA LYS A 101 24.19 5.87 -8.37
C LYS A 101 23.48 6.99 -7.62
N ILE A 102 23.83 8.24 -7.90
CA ILE A 102 23.22 9.42 -7.28
C ILE A 102 21.75 9.53 -7.69
N ASN A 103 21.46 9.37 -8.98
CA ASN A 103 20.10 9.40 -9.50
C ASN A 103 19.23 8.33 -8.86
N GLU A 104 19.73 7.10 -8.73
CA GLU A 104 19.00 6.02 -8.09
C GLU A 104 18.72 6.30 -6.60
N LYS A 105 19.68 6.86 -5.86
CA LYS A 105 19.44 7.31 -4.48
C LYS A 105 18.34 8.38 -4.38
N LEU A 106 18.37 9.37 -5.27
CA LEU A 106 17.36 10.44 -5.30
C LEU A 106 15.97 9.91 -5.69
N ASN A 107 15.90 9.02 -6.68
CA ASN A 107 14.65 8.43 -7.12
C ASN A 107 14.07 7.50 -6.05
N CYS A 108 14.87 6.61 -5.47
CA CYS A 108 14.46 5.76 -4.36
C CYS A 108 13.91 6.57 -3.18
N PHE A 109 14.59 7.65 -2.81
CA PHE A 109 14.09 8.56 -1.77
C PHE A 109 12.73 9.16 -2.13
N ARG A 110 12.55 9.67 -3.36
CA ARG A 110 11.29 10.25 -3.82
C ARG A 110 10.16 9.22 -3.83
N ASP A 111 10.43 8.03 -4.36
CA ASP A 111 9.46 6.94 -4.46
C ASP A 111 9.00 6.50 -3.07
N ILE A 112 9.94 6.23 -2.16
CA ILE A 112 9.63 5.84 -0.77
C ILE A 112 8.89 6.96 -0.05
N ALA A 113 9.26 8.23 -0.25
CA ALA A 113 8.57 9.35 0.38
C ALA A 113 7.10 9.44 -0.10
N GLN A 114 6.86 9.23 -1.39
CA GLN A 114 5.54 9.21 -1.99
C GLN A 114 4.72 8.01 -1.48
N LEU A 115 5.26 6.80 -1.51
CA LEU A 115 4.59 5.61 -0.98
C LEU A 115 4.25 5.75 0.52
N LYS A 116 5.17 6.31 1.31
CA LYS A 116 4.90 6.58 2.74
C LYS A 116 3.83 7.65 2.94
N LYS A 117 3.70 8.61 2.02
CA LYS A 117 2.61 9.59 2.06
C LYS A 117 1.27 8.92 1.80
N GLU A 118 1.18 8.12 0.75
CA GLU A 118 -0.02 7.35 0.41
C GLU A 118 -0.40 6.39 1.54
N LEU A 119 0.58 5.67 2.10
CA LEU A 119 0.36 4.79 3.25
C LEU A 119 -0.28 5.51 4.45
N ARG A 120 0.16 6.74 4.76
CA ARG A 120 -0.44 7.53 5.84
C ARG A 120 -1.88 7.95 5.54
N GLU A 121 -2.19 8.24 4.28
CA GLU A 121 -3.54 8.58 3.83
C GLU A 121 -4.47 7.36 3.97
N TRP A 122 -4.02 6.19 3.50
CA TRP A 122 -4.78 4.93 3.64
C TRP A 122 -4.97 4.49 5.09
N ILE A 123 -3.94 4.60 5.93
CA ILE A 123 -4.06 4.29 7.36
C ILE A 123 -5.06 5.24 8.05
N ARG A 124 -5.06 6.52 7.68
CA ARG A 124 -6.04 7.49 8.21
C ARG A 124 -7.45 7.10 7.81
N GLU A 125 -7.69 6.83 6.52
CA GLU A 125 -9.00 6.40 6.05
C GLU A 125 -9.45 5.11 6.72
N PHE A 126 -8.55 4.12 6.83
CA PHE A 126 -8.82 2.87 7.52
C PHE A 126 -9.30 3.11 8.96
N ARG A 127 -8.57 3.91 9.74
CA ARG A 127 -8.94 4.24 11.13
C ARG A 127 -10.27 4.97 11.21
N ASP A 128 -10.52 5.93 10.32
CA ASP A 128 -11.79 6.65 10.29
C ASP A 128 -12.97 5.73 9.99
N LYS A 129 -12.79 4.74 9.10
CA LYS A 129 -13.81 3.76 8.73
C LYS A 129 -14.03 2.73 9.82
N GLU A 130 -12.95 2.24 10.43
CA GLU A 130 -13.00 1.28 11.55
C GLU A 130 -13.70 1.90 12.77
N ASN A 131 -13.35 3.14 13.13
CA ASN A 131 -14.02 3.88 14.21
C ASN A 131 -15.52 4.07 13.94
N ARG A 132 -15.89 4.44 12.71
CA ARG A 132 -17.32 4.60 12.34
C ARG A 132 -18.07 3.27 12.37
N ALA A 133 -17.45 2.19 11.91
CA ALA A 133 -18.06 0.86 11.95
C ALA A 133 -18.28 0.40 13.40
N SER A 134 -17.32 0.65 14.29
CA SER A 134 -17.45 0.37 15.72
C SER A 134 -18.62 1.12 16.35
N LEU A 135 -18.71 2.44 16.13
CA LEU A 135 -19.80 3.26 16.68
C LEU A 135 -21.18 2.85 16.16
N LEU A 136 -21.28 2.44 14.89
CA LEU A 136 -22.52 1.91 14.31
C LEU A 136 -22.88 0.56 14.93
N GLY A 137 -21.90 -0.29 15.16
CA GLY A 137 -22.08 -1.57 15.86
C GLY A 137 -22.64 -1.38 17.27
N ASP A 138 -22.07 -0.43 18.02
CA ASP A 138 -22.55 -0.08 19.37
C ASP A 138 -24.00 0.46 19.32
N LEU A 139 -24.29 1.42 18.42
CA LEU A 139 -25.62 2.02 18.28
C LEU A 139 -26.71 1.02 17.86
N LEU A 140 -26.36 0.02 17.05
CA LEU A 140 -27.31 -1.01 16.58
C LEU A 140 -27.43 -2.19 17.54
N SER A 141 -26.62 -2.23 18.60
CA SER A 141 -26.64 -3.29 19.61
C SER A 141 -27.35 -2.87 20.89
N ASP A 142 -27.56 -1.56 21.09
CA ASP A 142 -28.57 -0.96 21.99
C ASP A 142 -29.97 -0.94 21.35
#